data_AF-A0A381V1S2-F1
#
_entry.id   AF-A0A381V1S2-F1
#
_cell.length_a   1.000
_cell.length_b   1.000
_cell.length_c   1.000
_cell.angle_alpha   90.00
_cell.angle_beta   90.00
_cell.angle_gamma   90.00
#
_symmetry.space_group_name_H-M   'P 1'
#
loop_
_entity.id
_entity.type
_entity.pdbx_description
1 polymer ?
#
loop_
_entity_poly.entity_id
_entity_poly.type
_entity_poly.pdbx_seq_one_letter_code
_entity_poly.pdbx_strand_id
1 'polypeptide(L)'
;MDDSPTRLNPSEYGFGRGQGTVPRASLDDQNHEFRLEQPMQRSDDTVADIQPTHSKEDNRGPMMATPTDQSGMPTEDINKLRVWYPSMRPVKGHGMGSGNSRVIVVDLVGVKSHTNAAKIRYRILMDLSRFPDSPPLAYVMSPESDAIQHVNVGYGERINLAPNRRICKICLGNIEGVFFSWPRDHLSRMRGFLNHLENILNTPNTASRMRG
;
A
#
# COMPACT_ATOMS: atom_id res chain seq x y z
N MET A 1 14.71 -29.11 -60.87
CA MET A 1 13.91 -29.58 -59.73
C MET A 1 13.08 -28.41 -59.27
N ASP A 2 11.78 -28.64 -59.20
CA ASP A 2 10.68 -27.69 -59.29
C ASP A 2 10.60 -26.56 -58.25
N ASP A 3 9.93 -25.52 -58.75
CA ASP A 3 9.19 -24.39 -58.20
C ASP A 3 8.59 -24.46 -56.78
N SER A 4 8.85 -23.37 -56.04
CA SER A 4 7.88 -22.49 -55.36
C SER A 4 7.08 -22.94 -54.10
N PRO A 5 6.65 -21.97 -53.25
CA PRO A 5 6.35 -22.14 -51.83
C PRO A 5 4.85 -22.27 -51.52
N THR A 6 4.50 -22.96 -50.42
CA THR A 6 3.11 -23.04 -49.97
C THR A 6 2.77 -21.91 -48.99
N ARG A 7 1.70 -21.19 -49.34
CA ARG A 7 1.08 -20.05 -48.66
C ARG A 7 0.32 -20.43 -47.38
N LEU A 8 0.15 -19.42 -46.54
CA LEU A 8 -0.78 -19.30 -45.42
C LEU A 8 -2.23 -19.65 -45.78
N ASN A 9 -3.00 -20.14 -44.81
CA ASN A 9 -4.44 -19.89 -44.72
C ASN A 9 -4.87 -19.63 -43.26
N PRO A 10 -5.41 -18.43 -42.96
CA PRO A 10 -6.10 -18.09 -41.72
C PRO A 10 -7.61 -18.17 -41.94
N SER A 11 -8.27 -19.15 -41.34
CA SER A 11 -9.74 -19.17 -41.23
C SER A 11 -10.15 -20.18 -40.17
N GLU A 12 -10.54 -19.70 -39.00
CA GLU A 12 -11.76 -20.17 -38.35
C GLU A 12 -12.23 -19.16 -37.31
N TYR A 13 -13.25 -18.41 -37.73
CA TYR A 13 -14.16 -17.65 -36.90
C TYR A 13 -14.92 -18.59 -35.96
N GLY A 14 -15.09 -18.18 -34.70
CA GLY A 14 -15.94 -18.88 -33.73
C GLY A 14 -16.49 -17.93 -32.67
N PHE A 15 -17.41 -17.04 -33.07
CA PHE A 15 -18.27 -16.29 -32.16
C PHE A 15 -19.30 -17.25 -31.54
N GLY A 16 -19.16 -17.55 -30.25
CA GLY A 16 -20.16 -18.25 -29.45
C GLY A 16 -20.80 -17.32 -28.42
N ARG A 17 -21.96 -16.73 -28.74
CA ARG A 17 -22.87 -16.13 -27.76
C ARG A 17 -23.53 -17.26 -26.96
N GLY A 18 -23.33 -17.27 -25.65
CA GLY A 18 -24.12 -18.06 -24.71
C GLY A 18 -24.77 -17.13 -23.70
N GLN A 19 -26.04 -16.80 -23.93
CA GLN A 19 -26.91 -16.16 -22.95
C GLN A 19 -27.24 -17.18 -21.85
N GLY A 20 -27.03 -16.78 -20.59
CA GLY A 20 -27.50 -17.49 -19.41
C GLY A 20 -28.00 -16.45 -18.41
N THR A 21 -29.33 -16.34 -18.32
CA THR A 21 -30.06 -15.45 -17.42
C THR A 21 -29.95 -15.89 -15.95
N VAL A 22 -29.90 -14.87 -15.10
CA VAL A 22 -29.88 -14.80 -13.62
C VAL A 22 -30.87 -15.73 -12.88
N PRO A 23 -30.65 -15.95 -11.57
CA PRO A 23 -31.47 -15.19 -10.62
C PRO A 23 -30.67 -14.35 -9.61
N ARG A 24 -31.23 -13.16 -9.43
CA ARG A 24 -30.96 -12.12 -8.46
C ARG A 24 -31.49 -12.57 -7.10
N ALA A 25 -30.64 -12.73 -6.09
CA ALA A 25 -31.09 -12.93 -4.72
C ALA A 25 -31.44 -11.56 -4.13
N SER A 26 -32.74 -11.35 -3.94
CA SER A 26 -33.35 -10.32 -3.10
C SER A 26 -33.19 -10.75 -1.64
N LEU A 27 -32.69 -9.87 -0.80
CA LEU A 27 -32.83 -9.95 0.65
C LEU A 27 -33.22 -8.54 1.11
N ASP A 28 -34.52 -8.28 0.99
CA ASP A 28 -35.21 -7.32 1.84
C ASP A 28 -35.43 -7.96 3.22
N ASP A 29 -35.64 -7.08 4.19
CA ASP A 29 -36.12 -7.33 5.56
C ASP A 29 -35.17 -8.00 6.55
N GLN A 30 -34.50 -7.15 7.33
CA GLN A 30 -34.95 -6.95 8.71
C GLN A 30 -34.38 -5.66 9.32
N ASN A 31 -35.26 -4.66 9.44
CA ASN A 31 -35.21 -3.64 10.48
C ASN A 31 -35.18 -4.33 11.84
N HIS A 32 -34.14 -4.09 12.63
CA HIS A 32 -34.23 -4.13 14.08
C HIS A 32 -33.63 -2.85 14.63
N GLU A 33 -34.51 -1.87 14.86
CA GLU A 33 -34.32 -0.77 15.78
C GLU A 33 -33.85 -1.33 17.14
N PHE A 34 -32.60 -1.05 17.53
CA PHE A 34 -32.23 -1.03 18.94
C PHE A 34 -32.38 0.39 19.45
N ARG A 35 -33.63 0.76 19.71
CA ARG A 35 -34.02 1.91 20.52
C ARG A 35 -33.89 1.48 21.98
N LEU A 36 -32.76 1.76 22.60
CA LEU A 36 -32.63 1.73 24.06
C LEU A 36 -32.82 3.16 24.59
N GLU A 37 -33.87 3.26 25.38
CA GLU A 37 -34.42 4.45 26.00
C GLU A 37 -33.39 5.17 26.87
N GLN A 38 -33.38 6.50 26.75
CA GLN A 38 -32.84 7.38 27.78
C GLN A 38 -33.78 7.36 28.99
N PRO A 39 -33.27 7.34 30.24
CA PRO A 39 -34.00 7.91 31.34
C PRO A 39 -33.63 9.39 31.53
N MET A 40 -34.67 10.21 31.48
CA MET A 40 -34.72 11.58 31.98
C MET A 40 -34.30 11.67 33.46
N GLN A 41 -33.51 12.71 33.73
CA GLN A 41 -33.57 13.67 34.84
C GLN A 41 -34.15 13.24 36.20
N ARG A 42 -33.34 13.52 37.24
CA ARG A 42 -33.86 14.14 38.47
C ARG A 42 -32.85 15.13 39.05
N SER A 43 -33.35 16.32 39.30
CA SER A 43 -32.75 17.45 40.02
C SER A 43 -32.65 17.15 41.52
N ASP A 44 -31.71 17.78 42.22
CA ASP A 44 -32.00 18.84 43.19
C ASP A 44 -30.71 19.33 43.89
N ASP A 45 -30.52 20.64 43.79
CA ASP A 45 -29.91 21.63 44.68
C ASP A 45 -29.09 21.16 45.90
N THR A 46 -27.87 21.69 46.04
CA THR A 46 -27.56 22.53 47.21
C THR A 46 -26.35 23.44 46.98
N VAL A 47 -26.56 24.69 47.37
CA VAL A 47 -25.68 25.86 47.37
C VAL A 47 -24.55 25.70 48.40
N ALA A 48 -23.32 26.05 48.00
CA ALA A 48 -22.35 26.67 48.89
C ALA A 48 -21.31 27.45 48.08
N ASP A 49 -21.42 28.77 48.17
CA ASP A 49 -20.35 29.74 47.95
C ASP A 49 -19.04 29.30 48.62
N ILE A 50 -17.93 29.38 47.89
CA ILE A 50 -16.61 29.89 48.36
C ILE A 50 -15.74 30.12 47.10
N GLN A 51 -15.40 31.38 46.85
CA GLN A 51 -14.15 31.81 46.21
C GLN A 51 -13.61 32.98 47.05
N PRO A 52 -12.33 33.40 46.94
CA PRO A 52 -11.27 32.92 46.04
C PRO A 52 -9.91 32.68 46.76
N THR A 53 -9.08 31.77 46.24
CA THR A 53 -7.64 31.87 46.48
C THR A 53 -6.86 31.65 45.19
N HIS A 54 -6.10 32.69 44.84
CA HIS A 54 -5.10 32.75 43.78
C HIS A 54 -4.35 31.44 43.56
N SER A 55 -4.30 30.98 42.30
CA SER A 55 -3.28 30.06 41.82
C SER A 55 -3.10 30.25 40.32
N LYS A 56 -2.01 30.95 39.99
CA LYS A 56 -1.23 30.94 38.73
C LYS A 56 -2.01 30.67 37.43
N GLU A 57 -2.09 31.71 36.61
CA GLU A 57 -2.24 31.60 35.17
C GLU A 57 -1.15 30.66 34.61
N ASP A 58 -1.52 29.40 34.44
CA ASP A 58 -0.83 28.47 33.55
C ASP A 58 -1.09 29.00 32.13
N ASN A 59 -0.22 29.89 31.68
CA ASN A 59 -0.14 30.35 30.31
C ASN A 59 0.33 29.18 29.43
N ARG A 60 -0.55 28.18 29.26
CA ARG A 60 -0.46 27.19 28.21
C ARG A 60 -0.86 27.90 26.93
N GLY A 61 0.12 28.60 26.34
CA GLY A 61 0.07 28.90 24.92
C GLY A 61 -0.35 27.65 24.16
N PRO A 62 -1.07 27.78 23.03
CA PRO A 62 -1.57 26.62 22.31
C PRO A 62 -0.38 25.70 22.05
N MET A 63 -0.45 24.48 22.60
CA MET A 63 0.52 23.45 22.25
C MET A 63 0.48 23.38 20.73
N MET A 64 1.55 23.86 20.09
CA MET A 64 1.72 23.67 18.67
C MET A 64 1.55 22.17 18.47
N ALA A 65 0.51 21.79 17.71
CA ALA A 65 0.37 20.43 17.23
C ALA A 65 1.74 20.07 16.64
N THR A 66 2.43 19.12 17.26
CA THR A 66 3.66 18.58 16.70
C THR A 66 3.35 18.15 15.27
N PRO A 67 4.20 18.44 14.28
CA PRO A 67 3.95 18.05 12.90
C PRO A 67 4.16 16.53 12.78
N THR A 68 3.18 15.76 13.23
CA THR A 68 3.21 14.29 13.21
C THR A 68 2.06 13.67 12.44
N ASP A 69 1.17 14.47 11.87
CA ASP A 69 -0.10 13.94 11.35
C ASP A 69 -0.10 13.63 9.84
N GLN A 70 0.98 13.93 9.11
CA GLN A 70 1.02 13.73 7.65
C GLN A 70 1.83 12.52 7.18
N SER A 71 2.45 11.78 8.09
CA SER A 71 3.16 10.54 7.73
C SER A 71 2.20 9.47 7.20
N GLY A 72 2.72 8.56 6.38
CA GLY A 72 1.92 7.54 5.71
C GLY A 72 1.22 8.09 4.46
N MET A 73 0.23 7.35 3.97
CA MET A 73 -0.50 7.71 2.75
C MET A 73 -2.00 7.93 2.98
N PRO A 74 -2.58 9.05 2.54
CA PRO A 74 -4.02 9.28 2.59
C PRO A 74 -4.79 8.24 1.76
N THR A 75 -5.95 7.82 2.26
CA THR A 75 -6.82 6.85 1.56
C THR A 75 -7.28 7.37 0.20
N GLU A 76 -7.55 8.66 0.08
CA GLU A 76 -7.92 9.29 -1.20
C GLU A 76 -6.82 9.13 -2.26
N ASP A 77 -5.55 9.31 -1.86
CA ASP A 77 -4.43 9.19 -2.76
C ASP A 77 -4.16 7.73 -3.17
N ILE A 78 -4.36 6.78 -2.25
CA ILE A 78 -4.36 5.35 -2.59
C ILE A 78 -5.43 5.07 -3.65
N ASN A 79 -6.64 5.60 -3.49
CA ASN A 79 -7.73 5.40 -4.45
C ASN A 79 -7.41 5.99 -5.82
N LYS A 80 -6.79 7.18 -5.88
CA LYS A 80 -6.30 7.76 -7.14
C LYS A 80 -5.22 6.89 -7.78
N LEU A 81 -4.28 6.36 -7.00
CA LEU A 81 -3.22 5.49 -7.50
C LEU A 81 -3.72 4.16 -8.04
N ARG A 82 -4.85 3.65 -7.55
CA ARG A 82 -5.47 2.40 -8.05
C ARG A 82 -5.89 2.45 -9.50
N VAL A 83 -6.01 3.64 -10.10
CA VAL A 83 -6.19 3.78 -11.56
C VAL A 83 -5.02 3.18 -12.33
N TRP A 84 -3.78 3.37 -11.85
CA TRP A 84 -2.57 2.79 -12.47
C TRP A 84 -2.13 1.49 -11.81
N TYR A 85 -2.44 1.32 -10.52
CA TYR A 85 -2.04 0.16 -9.72
C TYR A 85 -3.26 -0.49 -9.05
N PRO A 86 -4.12 -1.21 -9.79
CA PRO A 86 -5.42 -1.69 -9.28
C PRO A 86 -5.34 -2.61 -8.07
N SER A 87 -4.22 -3.31 -7.91
CA SER A 87 -3.92 -4.21 -6.78
C SER A 87 -3.53 -3.48 -5.49
N MET A 88 -3.27 -2.17 -5.57
CA MET A 88 -2.83 -1.37 -4.43
C MET A 88 -3.91 -1.29 -3.37
N ARG A 89 -3.55 -1.60 -2.13
CA ARG A 89 -4.46 -1.54 -0.98
C ARG A 89 -3.70 -1.31 0.33
N PRO A 90 -4.33 -0.63 1.31
CA PRO A 90 -3.78 -0.55 2.64
C PRO A 90 -3.84 -1.90 3.36
N VAL A 91 -2.91 -2.12 4.28
CA VAL A 91 -2.93 -3.28 5.17
C VAL A 91 -3.73 -2.94 6.43
N LYS A 92 -4.77 -3.72 6.71
CA LYS A 92 -5.63 -3.55 7.89
C LYS A 92 -4.80 -3.66 9.17
N GLY A 93 -5.14 -2.87 10.18
CA GLY A 93 -4.43 -2.86 11.48
C GLY A 93 -3.11 -2.07 11.48
N HIS A 94 -2.70 -1.51 10.33
CA HIS A 94 -1.53 -0.63 10.21
C HIS A 94 -1.93 0.79 9.81
N GLY A 95 -3.07 1.28 10.33
CA GLY A 95 -3.43 2.69 10.22
C GLY A 95 -2.55 3.55 11.13
N MET A 96 -2.42 4.83 10.78
CA MET A 96 -1.85 5.87 11.64
C MET A 96 -2.98 6.62 12.35
N GLY A 97 -2.68 7.28 13.46
CA GLY A 97 -3.66 8.07 14.21
C GLY A 97 -4.36 9.15 13.37
N SER A 98 -3.69 9.62 12.31
CA SER A 98 -4.20 10.58 11.33
C SER A 98 -5.21 10.02 10.32
N GLY A 99 -5.46 8.71 10.30
CA GLY A 99 -6.22 8.04 9.24
C GLY A 99 -5.41 7.71 7.98
N ASN A 100 -4.13 8.09 7.93
CA ASN A 100 -3.22 7.65 6.88
C ASN A 100 -2.83 6.18 7.03
N SER A 101 -2.54 5.54 5.89
CA SER A 101 -2.06 4.16 5.86
C SER A 101 -0.55 4.13 6.05
N ARG A 102 -0.09 3.44 7.12
CA ARG A 102 1.34 3.21 7.37
C ARG A 102 1.90 2.12 6.45
N VAL A 103 1.08 1.14 6.09
CA VAL A 103 1.53 -0.01 5.31
C VAL A 103 0.55 -0.23 4.17
N ILE A 104 1.10 -0.37 2.97
CA ILE A 104 0.34 -0.72 1.76
C ILE A 104 0.96 -1.95 1.10
N VAL A 105 0.15 -2.64 0.32
CA VAL A 105 0.60 -3.72 -0.56
C VAL A 105 0.19 -3.44 -2.00
N VAL A 106 1.02 -3.85 -2.94
CA VAL A 106 0.77 -3.73 -4.38
C VAL A 106 1.39 -4.92 -5.11
N ASP A 107 0.72 -5.39 -6.16
CA ASP A 107 1.28 -6.40 -7.06
C ASP A 107 1.93 -5.72 -8.27
N LEU A 108 3.22 -5.95 -8.48
CA LEU A 108 4.01 -5.45 -9.61
C LEU A 108 4.54 -6.60 -10.47
N VAL A 109 4.92 -6.31 -11.71
CA VAL A 109 5.54 -7.30 -12.61
C VAL A 109 7.03 -6.99 -12.75
N GLY A 110 7.86 -8.03 -12.57
CA GLY A 110 9.31 -7.96 -12.75
C GLY A 110 9.84 -9.20 -13.46
N VAL A 111 11.16 -9.33 -13.54
CA VAL A 111 11.83 -10.52 -14.06
C VAL A 111 12.23 -11.47 -12.94
N LYS A 112 12.34 -12.77 -13.19
CA LYS A 112 12.70 -13.75 -12.17
C LYS A 112 14.12 -13.58 -11.63
N SER A 113 15.08 -13.31 -12.53
CA SER A 113 16.49 -13.12 -12.20
C SER A 113 17.22 -12.33 -13.28
N HIS A 114 18.50 -12.02 -13.05
CA HIS A 114 19.38 -11.42 -14.05
C HIS A 114 19.69 -12.35 -15.24
N THR A 115 19.58 -13.67 -15.06
CA THR A 115 19.78 -14.68 -16.10
C THR A 115 18.48 -15.21 -16.70
N ASN A 116 17.33 -14.90 -16.09
CA ASN A 116 16.03 -15.37 -16.51
C ASN A 116 15.04 -14.19 -16.55
N ALA A 117 14.85 -13.66 -17.75
CA ALA A 117 13.96 -12.54 -18.04
C ALA A 117 12.46 -12.91 -18.02
N ALA A 118 12.08 -14.14 -17.67
CA ALA A 118 10.68 -14.54 -17.54
C ALA A 118 9.96 -13.62 -16.56
N LYS A 119 8.81 -13.10 -16.99
CA LYS A 119 8.01 -12.18 -16.19
C LYS A 119 7.31 -12.94 -15.07
N ILE A 120 7.45 -12.42 -13.85
CA ILE A 120 6.77 -12.94 -12.67
C ILE A 120 6.09 -11.81 -11.91
N ARG A 121 5.04 -12.16 -11.18
CA ARG A 121 4.32 -11.22 -10.32
C ARG A 121 4.97 -11.18 -8.94
N TYR A 122 5.31 -9.99 -8.49
CA TYR A 122 5.78 -9.70 -7.15
C TYR A 122 4.65 -9.07 -6.34
N ARG A 123 4.33 -9.63 -5.18
CA ARG A 123 3.52 -8.95 -4.16
C ARG A 123 4.44 -8.17 -3.24
N ILE A 124 4.38 -6.86 -3.31
CA ILE A 124 5.23 -5.95 -2.55
C ILE A 124 4.46 -5.41 -1.35
N LEU A 125 5.11 -5.44 -0.18
CA LEU A 125 4.71 -4.70 1.02
C LEU A 125 5.60 -3.48 1.16
N MET A 126 5.00 -2.32 1.37
CA MET A 126 5.72 -1.07 1.59
C MET A 126 5.46 -0.53 3.00
N ASP A 127 6.53 -0.13 3.68
CA ASP A 127 6.48 0.62 4.93
C ASP A 127 6.56 2.13 4.64
N LEU A 128 5.50 2.85 5.00
CA LEU A 128 5.31 4.27 4.80
C LEU A 128 5.44 5.07 6.10
N SER A 129 5.98 4.49 7.17
CA SER A 129 6.07 5.13 8.50
C SER A 129 6.67 6.54 8.49
N ARG A 130 7.57 6.83 7.54
CA ARG A 130 8.24 8.12 7.37
C ARG A 130 7.95 8.78 6.02
N PHE A 131 7.05 8.22 5.22
CA PHE A 131 6.64 8.83 3.95
C PHE A 131 5.72 10.02 4.26
N PRO A 132 5.81 11.17 3.58
CA PRO A 132 6.62 11.46 2.39
C PRO A 132 8.04 11.97 2.67
N ASP A 133 8.46 12.04 3.93
CA ASP A 133 9.75 12.62 4.35
C ASP A 133 10.95 11.71 4.12
N SER A 134 10.74 10.42 3.86
CA SER A 134 11.77 9.52 3.36
C SER A 134 11.18 8.53 2.34
N PRO A 135 12.02 7.93 1.47
CA PRO A 135 11.58 6.83 0.61
C PRO A 135 10.94 5.70 1.43
N PRO A 136 9.86 5.08 0.94
CA PRO A 136 9.32 3.85 1.51
C PRO A 136 10.37 2.73 1.57
N LEU A 137 10.27 1.87 2.59
CA LEU A 137 10.95 0.57 2.54
C LEU A 137 10.06 -0.42 1.78
N ALA A 138 10.64 -1.23 0.90
CA ALA A 138 9.90 -2.19 0.08
C ALA A 138 10.38 -3.63 0.31
N TYR A 139 9.42 -4.55 0.40
CA TYR A 139 9.65 -5.96 0.70
C TYR A 139 8.83 -6.87 -0.21
N VAL A 140 9.42 -7.97 -0.68
CA VAL A 140 8.71 -9.01 -1.41
C VAL A 140 8.03 -9.96 -0.43
N MET A 141 6.69 -10.03 -0.49
CA MET A 141 5.87 -11.03 0.19
C MET A 141 5.66 -12.28 -0.65
N SER A 142 5.62 -12.15 -1.97
CA SER A 142 5.44 -13.27 -2.92
C SER A 142 6.17 -12.94 -4.22
N PRO A 143 6.87 -13.88 -4.86
CA PRO A 143 7.04 -15.29 -4.45
C PRO A 143 7.92 -15.43 -3.20
N GLU A 144 8.12 -16.65 -2.71
CA GLU A 144 8.94 -16.91 -1.53
C GLU A 144 10.43 -16.69 -1.81
N SER A 145 11.22 -16.45 -0.75
CA SER A 145 12.65 -16.14 -0.85
C SER A 145 13.43 -17.11 -1.73
N ASP A 146 13.12 -18.41 -1.66
CA ASP A 146 13.87 -19.45 -2.37
C ASP A 146 13.51 -19.51 -3.86
N ALA A 147 12.34 -18.98 -4.23
CA ALA A 147 11.90 -18.85 -5.61
C ALA A 147 12.41 -17.55 -6.28
N ILE A 148 12.98 -16.63 -5.51
CA ILE A 148 13.54 -15.37 -6.00
C ILE A 148 15.04 -15.54 -6.25
N GLN A 149 15.48 -15.23 -7.47
CA GLN A 149 16.90 -15.21 -7.84
C GLN A 149 17.31 -13.81 -8.36
N HIS A 150 16.58 -12.79 -7.91
CA HIS A 150 16.78 -11.41 -8.32
C HIS A 150 17.88 -10.75 -7.49
N VAL A 151 18.90 -10.20 -8.14
CA VAL A 151 20.12 -9.66 -7.49
C VAL A 151 19.84 -8.46 -6.59
N ASN A 152 18.82 -7.66 -6.91
CA ASN A 152 18.38 -6.54 -6.07
C ASN A 152 17.46 -6.93 -4.89
N VAL A 153 17.17 -8.22 -4.68
CA VAL A 153 16.25 -8.66 -3.62
C VAL A 153 17.00 -9.56 -2.66
N GLY A 154 17.08 -9.20 -1.38
CA GLY A 154 17.83 -9.97 -0.38
C GLY A 154 17.20 -11.31 -0.03
N TYR A 155 17.81 -12.00 0.94
CA TYR A 155 17.20 -13.18 1.55
C TYR A 155 16.01 -12.79 2.42
N GLY A 156 15.07 -13.73 2.60
CA GLY A 156 13.91 -13.51 3.44
C GLY A 156 14.30 -13.38 4.92
N GLU A 157 13.79 -12.35 5.59
CA GLU A 157 14.00 -12.11 7.02
C GLU A 157 12.64 -11.96 7.72
N ARG A 158 12.58 -12.29 9.02
CA ARG A 158 11.41 -11.99 9.84
C ARG A 158 11.52 -10.55 10.31
N ILE A 159 10.50 -9.76 10.02
CA ILE A 159 10.42 -8.36 10.46
C ILE A 159 9.08 -8.11 11.16
N ASN A 160 9.02 -7.07 11.98
CA ASN A 160 7.82 -6.73 12.76
C ASN A 160 6.58 -6.42 11.90
N LEU A 161 6.76 -6.02 10.64
CA LEU A 161 5.66 -5.79 9.70
C LEU A 161 5.00 -7.08 9.19
N ALA A 162 5.69 -8.21 9.28
CA ALA A 162 5.19 -9.51 8.84
C ALA A 162 5.74 -10.61 9.77
N PRO A 163 5.33 -10.66 11.06
CA PRO A 163 5.95 -11.54 12.05
C PRO A 163 5.82 -13.03 11.72
N ASN A 164 4.75 -13.38 11.01
CA ASN A 164 4.42 -14.76 10.65
C ASN A 164 5.03 -15.23 9.33
N ARG A 165 5.84 -14.39 8.64
CA ARG A 165 6.44 -14.74 7.35
C ARG A 165 7.83 -14.13 7.18
N ARG A 166 8.73 -14.86 6.51
CA ARG A 166 9.98 -14.28 6.01
C ARG A 166 9.70 -13.50 4.73
N ILE A 167 10.05 -12.22 4.70
CA ILE A 167 9.89 -11.36 3.52
C ILE A 167 11.24 -10.79 3.10
N CYS A 168 11.42 -10.57 1.80
CA CYS A 168 12.73 -10.20 1.26
C CYS A 168 12.81 -8.67 1.07
N LYS A 169 13.81 -8.01 1.65
CA LYS A 169 14.01 -6.57 1.42
C LYS A 169 14.49 -6.32 -0.02
N ILE A 170 13.99 -5.24 -0.63
CA ILE A 170 14.43 -4.80 -1.96
C ILE A 170 15.50 -3.70 -1.81
N CYS A 171 16.60 -3.84 -2.54
CA CYS A 171 17.63 -2.81 -2.66
C CYS A 171 17.13 -1.74 -3.61
N LEU A 172 16.93 -0.53 -3.10
CA LEU A 172 16.49 0.62 -3.90
C LEU A 172 17.67 1.37 -4.55
N GLY A 173 18.91 0.94 -4.30
CA GLY A 173 20.11 1.68 -4.68
C GLY A 173 20.19 3.04 -3.97
N ASN A 174 20.89 3.99 -4.60
CA ASN A 174 20.95 5.37 -4.12
C ASN A 174 19.71 6.17 -4.57
N ILE A 175 18.55 5.83 -4.00
CA ILE A 175 17.28 6.48 -4.34
C ILE A 175 17.14 7.88 -3.71
N GLU A 176 17.79 8.14 -2.56
CA GLU A 176 17.53 9.33 -1.74
C GLU A 176 17.69 10.64 -2.51
N GLY A 177 18.79 10.81 -3.26
CA GLY A 177 19.03 12.04 -4.01
C GLY A 177 17.96 12.34 -5.07
N VAL A 178 17.43 11.30 -5.73
CA VAL A 178 16.37 11.44 -6.74
C VAL A 178 15.00 11.59 -6.07
N PHE A 179 14.75 10.86 -4.99
CA PHE A 179 13.49 10.94 -4.26
C PHE A 179 13.21 12.34 -3.72
N PHE A 180 14.24 13.01 -3.18
CA PHE A 180 14.09 14.35 -2.62
C PHE A 180 13.97 15.45 -3.68
N SER A 181 14.34 15.19 -4.95
CA SER A 181 14.12 16.14 -6.04
C SER A 181 12.68 16.15 -6.57
N TRP A 182 11.88 15.12 -6.24
CA TRP A 182 10.47 15.07 -6.60
C TRP A 182 9.62 16.00 -5.72
N PRO A 183 8.51 16.55 -6.27
CA PRO A 183 7.51 17.30 -5.51
C PRO A 183 7.11 16.56 -4.22
N ARG A 184 6.86 17.28 -3.12
CA ARG A 184 6.63 16.66 -1.80
C ARG A 184 5.22 16.06 -1.63
N ASP A 185 4.31 16.30 -2.57
CA ASP A 185 2.97 15.72 -2.50
C ASP A 185 3.00 14.19 -2.61
N HIS A 186 2.13 13.54 -1.84
CA HIS A 186 2.10 12.09 -1.68
C HIS A 186 1.92 11.35 -3.01
N LEU A 187 1.07 11.85 -3.90
CA LEU A 187 0.80 11.22 -5.20
C LEU A 187 2.01 11.23 -6.11
N SER A 188 2.66 12.38 -6.30
CA SER A 188 3.81 12.51 -7.18
C SER A 188 4.99 11.69 -6.68
N ARG A 189 5.30 11.75 -5.37
CA ARG A 189 6.37 10.93 -4.79
C ARG A 189 6.11 9.45 -4.89
N MET A 190 4.89 9.02 -4.59
CA MET A 190 4.56 7.59 -4.65
C MET A 190 4.60 7.07 -6.10
N ARG A 191 4.14 7.85 -7.07
CA ARG A 191 4.27 7.51 -8.51
C ARG A 191 5.73 7.37 -8.93
N GLY A 192 6.56 8.34 -8.57
CA GLY A 192 8.00 8.28 -8.84
C GLY A 192 8.65 7.05 -8.19
N PHE A 193 8.29 6.77 -6.94
CA PHE A 193 8.78 5.62 -6.20
C PHE A 193 8.37 4.29 -6.84
N LEU A 194 7.10 4.13 -7.22
CA LEU A 194 6.60 2.91 -7.86
C LEU A 194 7.25 2.68 -9.22
N ASN A 195 7.41 3.73 -10.03
CA ASN A 195 8.13 3.64 -11.30
C ASN A 195 9.60 3.23 -11.09
N HIS A 196 10.28 3.79 -10.08
CA HIS A 196 11.63 3.37 -9.70
C HIS A 196 11.68 1.90 -9.28
N LEU A 197 10.70 1.45 -8.49
CA LEU A 197 10.61 0.07 -8.04
C LEU A 197 10.35 -0.90 -9.19
N GLU A 198 9.46 -0.57 -10.14
CA GLU A 198 9.24 -1.34 -11.36
C GLU A 198 10.52 -1.43 -12.19
N ASN A 199 11.28 -0.34 -12.33
CA ASN A 199 12.56 -0.34 -13.02
C ASN A 199 13.58 -1.28 -12.34
N ILE A 200 13.67 -1.26 -11.01
CA ILE A 200 14.54 -2.19 -10.25
C ILE A 200 14.13 -3.65 -10.50
N LEU A 201 12.84 -3.95 -10.45
CA LEU A 201 12.33 -5.31 -10.63
C LEU A 201 12.43 -5.82 -12.07
N ASN A 202 12.60 -4.93 -13.04
CA ASN A 202 12.73 -5.27 -14.47
C ASN A 202 14.16 -5.15 -14.99
N THR A 203 15.05 -4.46 -14.26
CA THR A 203 16.43 -4.19 -14.68
C THR A 203 17.39 -4.67 -13.59
N PRO A 204 17.71 -5.99 -13.56
CA PRO A 204 18.58 -6.55 -12.55
C PRO A 204 19.96 -5.89 -12.57
N ASN A 205 20.34 -5.24 -11.48
CA ASN A 205 21.67 -4.67 -11.35
C ASN A 205 22.66 -5.78 -10.95
N THR A 206 23.39 -6.31 -11.92
CA THR A 206 24.37 -7.39 -11.72
C THR A 206 25.51 -7.01 -10.78
N ALA A 207 25.73 -5.72 -10.50
CA ALA A 207 26.67 -5.25 -9.48
C ALA A 207 26.09 -5.26 -8.05
N SER A 208 24.80 -5.51 -7.89
CA SER A 208 24.16 -5.60 -6.56
C SER A 208 24.65 -6.82 -5.80
N ARG A 209 25.10 -6.60 -4.55
CA ARG A 209 25.56 -7.65 -3.64
C ARG A 209 24.50 -8.05 -2.61
N MET A 210 23.22 -7.77 -2.89
CA MET A 210 22.16 -8.01 -1.89
C MET A 210 21.89 -9.50 -1.67
N ARG A 211 22.12 -10.32 -2.70
CA ARG A 211 22.29 -11.78 -2.60
C ARG A 211 23.73 -12.11 -2.91
N GLY A 212 24.60 -11.95 -1.93
CA GLY A 212 26.03 -12.28 -1.96
C GLY A 212 26.45 -12.86 -0.62
#